data_AF-I6ZIG0-F1
#
_entry.id   AF-I6ZIG0-F1
#
_cell.length_a   1.000
_cell.length_b   1.000
_cell.length_c   1.000
_cell.angle_alpha   90.00
_cell.angle_beta   90.00
_cell.angle_gamma   90.00
#
_symmetry.space_group_name_H-M   'P 1'
#
loop_
_entity.id
_entity.type
_entity.pdbx_description
1 polymer ?
#
loop_
_entity_poly.entity_id
_entity_poly.type
_entity_poly.pdbx_seq_one_letter_code
_entity_poly.pdbx_strand_id
1 'polypeptide(L)'
;MERDSLQNDPRAFDIGKKGFLSYEEYKGYCLSILKQPLGRKKTGDRIEYNDIRFESCGAEIDGVFDFFSSGEDYISFQTLKKAISKLEMSISNEDIAMMLDMLDSNKQVSRELFSRLFG
;
A
#
# COMPACT_ATOMS: atom_id res chain seq x y z
N MET A 1 10.35 9.89 15.42
CA MET A 1 9.09 10.62 15.17
C MET A 1 8.04 9.58 14.86
N GLU A 2 7.20 9.32 15.84
CA GLU A 2 6.10 8.34 15.76
C GLU A 2 5.10 8.82 14.71
N ARG A 3 4.83 7.98 13.71
CA ARG A 3 3.69 8.21 12.81
C ARG A 3 2.45 7.81 13.60
N ASP A 4 1.80 8.79 14.22
CA ASP A 4 0.45 8.60 14.77
C ASP A 4 -0.44 8.10 13.64
N SER A 5 -0.67 6.81 13.66
CA SER A 5 -1.62 6.14 12.81
C SER A 5 -2.97 6.70 13.21
N LEU A 6 -3.68 7.34 12.28
CA LEU A 6 -5.10 7.62 12.44
C LEU A 6 -5.84 6.27 12.55
N GLN A 7 -5.75 5.61 13.70
CA GLN A 7 -6.55 4.45 14.04
C GLN A 7 -7.94 4.98 14.33
N ASN A 8 -8.73 5.14 13.26
CA ASN A 8 -10.16 5.35 13.42
C ASN A 8 -10.72 4.14 14.19
N ASP A 9 -11.60 4.39 15.17
CA ASP A 9 -12.29 3.32 15.90
C ASP A 9 -13.33 2.69 14.95
N PRO A 10 -13.33 1.37 14.71
CA PRO A 10 -14.35 0.72 13.88
C PRO A 10 -15.78 1.00 14.36
N ARG A 11 -16.00 1.26 15.65
CA ARG A 11 -17.32 1.63 16.20
C ARG A 11 -17.88 2.91 15.60
N ALA A 12 -17.04 3.81 15.10
CA ALA A 12 -17.49 5.03 14.43
C ALA A 12 -18.23 4.74 13.10
N PHE A 13 -18.04 3.53 12.55
CA PHE A 13 -18.66 3.08 11.31
C PHE A 13 -19.90 2.20 11.54
N ASP A 14 -20.28 1.91 12.80
CA ASP A 14 -21.51 1.18 13.13
C ASP A 14 -22.74 2.10 13.03
N ILE A 15 -23.24 2.27 11.81
CA ILE A 15 -24.43 3.07 11.54
C ILE A 15 -25.62 2.32 12.12
N GLY A 16 -26.25 2.96 13.11
CA GLY A 16 -27.40 2.41 13.84
C GLY A 16 -27.04 1.74 15.17
N LYS A 17 -25.77 1.75 15.60
CA LYS A 17 -25.33 1.24 16.92
C LYS A 17 -25.73 -0.23 17.16
N LYS A 18 -25.56 -1.08 16.15
CA LYS A 18 -25.96 -2.49 16.16
C LYS A 18 -25.00 -3.38 16.96
N GLY A 19 -23.80 -2.88 17.26
CA GLY A 19 -22.74 -3.63 17.92
C GLY A 19 -21.86 -4.46 16.97
N PHE A 20 -22.00 -4.28 15.65
CA PHE A 20 -21.19 -4.93 14.63
C PHE A 20 -21.18 -4.10 13.34
N LEU A 21 -20.23 -4.35 12.45
CA LEU A 21 -20.21 -3.76 11.11
C LEU A 21 -20.87 -4.69 10.09
N SER A 22 -21.76 -4.13 9.27
CA SER A 22 -22.11 -4.73 7.98
C SER A 22 -20.93 -4.68 7.02
N TYR A 23 -20.98 -5.46 5.94
CA TYR A 23 -19.90 -5.47 4.95
C TYR A 23 -19.61 -4.08 4.36
N GLU A 24 -20.65 -3.27 4.12
CA GLU A 24 -20.48 -1.91 3.58
C GLU A 24 -19.80 -0.96 4.57
N GLU A 25 -20.16 -1.06 5.85
CA GLU A 25 -19.53 -0.27 6.93
C GLU A 25 -18.09 -0.71 7.17
N TYR A 26 -17.81 -2.01 7.10
CA TYR A 26 -16.46 -2.57 7.16
C TYR A 26 -15.57 -2.07 6.02
N LYS A 27 -16.09 -1.99 4.78
CA LYS A 27 -15.35 -1.38 3.67
C LYS A 27 -15.05 0.09 3.94
N GLY A 28 -16.04 0.85 4.44
CA GLY A 28 -15.86 2.25 4.82
C GLY A 28 -14.78 2.41 5.89
N TYR A 29 -14.79 1.53 6.90
CA TYR A 29 -13.77 1.47 7.92
C TYR A 29 -12.39 1.19 7.34
N CYS A 30 -12.25 0.15 6.52
CA CYS A 30 -11.00 -0.23 5.85
C CYS A 30 -10.42 0.92 5.02
N LEU A 31 -11.26 1.63 4.27
CA LEU A 31 -10.86 2.80 3.48
C LEU A 31 -10.30 3.91 4.39
N SER A 32 -10.93 4.16 5.54
CA SER A 32 -10.51 5.20 6.48
C SER A 32 -9.13 4.98 7.09
N ILE A 33 -8.66 3.72 7.14
CA ILE A 33 -7.35 3.32 7.66
C ILE A 33 -6.40 2.81 6.56
N LEU A 34 -6.78 3.02 5.29
CA LEU A 34 -6.01 2.62 4.11
C LEU A 34 -5.63 1.13 4.10
N LYS A 35 -6.57 0.25 4.48
CA LYS A 35 -6.41 -1.21 4.41
C LYS A 35 -7.34 -1.81 3.35
N GLN A 36 -6.91 -2.91 2.74
CA GLN A 36 -7.76 -3.67 1.82
C GLN A 36 -8.73 -4.56 2.61
N PRO A 37 -10.04 -4.48 2.35
CA PRO A 37 -11.02 -5.36 2.97
C PRO A 37 -10.87 -6.80 2.44
N LEU A 38 -11.03 -7.78 3.33
CA LEU A 38 -11.28 -9.16 2.94
C LEU A 38 -12.61 -9.24 2.16
N GLY A 39 -12.67 -10.11 1.16
CA GLY A 39 -13.90 -10.30 0.38
C GLY A 39 -15.07 -10.80 1.23
N ARG A 40 -16.30 -10.37 0.90
CA ARG A 40 -17.56 -10.71 1.61
C ARG A 40 -17.76 -12.19 1.91
N LYS A 41 -17.29 -13.09 1.05
CA LYS A 41 -17.35 -14.55 1.28
C LYS A 41 -16.52 -15.01 2.48
N LYS A 42 -15.44 -14.31 2.81
CA LYS A 42 -14.56 -14.61 3.95
C LYS A 42 -15.05 -13.96 5.26
N THR A 43 -15.68 -12.79 5.17
CA THR A 43 -16.09 -11.99 6.34
C THR A 43 -17.55 -12.16 6.72
N GLY A 44 -18.41 -12.57 5.79
CA GLY A 44 -19.86 -12.65 6.01
C GLY A 44 -20.53 -11.27 6.07
N ASP A 45 -21.76 -11.24 6.59
CA ASP A 45 -22.59 -10.03 6.67
C ASP A 45 -22.55 -9.32 8.03
N ARG A 46 -21.92 -9.97 9.02
CA ARG A 46 -21.78 -9.48 10.39
C ARG A 46 -20.33 -9.59 10.82
N ILE A 47 -19.68 -8.44 11.03
CA ILE A 47 -18.25 -8.35 11.33
C ILE A 47 -18.11 -7.71 12.71
N GLU A 48 -17.68 -8.52 13.69
CA GLU A 48 -17.44 -8.07 15.06
C GLU A 48 -16.20 -7.18 15.13
N TYR A 49 -16.22 -6.15 15.97
CA TYR A 49 -15.12 -5.16 16.05
C TYR A 49 -13.76 -5.80 16.35
N ASN A 50 -13.75 -6.82 17.20
CA ASN A 50 -12.53 -7.50 17.64
C ASN A 50 -12.02 -8.54 16.62
N ASP A 51 -12.87 -8.92 15.65
CA ASP A 51 -12.55 -9.93 14.63
C ASP A 51 -12.24 -9.30 13.27
N ILE A 52 -12.12 -7.97 13.21
CA ILE A 52 -11.74 -7.27 11.99
C ILE A 52 -10.35 -7.74 11.56
N ARG A 53 -10.30 -8.32 10.37
CA ARG A 53 -9.07 -8.70 9.67
C ARG A 53 -9.04 -7.99 8.35
N PHE A 54 -7.84 -7.81 7.82
CA PHE A 54 -7.62 -7.20 6.52
C PHE A 54 -7.05 -8.26 5.60
N GLU A 55 -7.30 -8.11 4.29
CA GLU A 55 -6.44 -8.82 3.35
C GLU A 55 -5.03 -8.29 3.60
N SER A 56 -4.03 -9.18 3.62
CA SER A 56 -2.66 -8.70 3.58
C SER A 56 -2.55 -7.90 2.31
N CYS A 57 -2.44 -6.58 2.44
CA CYS A 57 -2.17 -5.71 1.31
C CYS A 57 -0.69 -5.87 0.98
N GLY A 58 -0.28 -7.09 0.64
CA GLY A 58 0.72 -7.23 -0.39
C GLY A 58 0.04 -6.67 -1.63
N ALA A 59 0.21 -5.37 -1.90
CA ALA A 59 0.56 -5.09 -3.29
C ALA A 59 1.70 -6.07 -3.54
N GLU A 60 1.50 -7.07 -4.42
CA GLU A 60 2.54 -8.06 -4.67
C GLU A 60 3.81 -7.25 -4.86
N ILE A 61 4.74 -7.33 -3.90
CA ILE A 61 5.88 -6.41 -3.87
C ILE A 61 6.63 -6.54 -5.20
N ASP A 62 6.51 -7.73 -5.78
CA ASP A 62 6.83 -8.09 -7.15
C ASP A 62 6.09 -7.29 -8.22
N GLY A 63 4.76 -7.16 -8.17
CA GLY A 63 4.01 -6.32 -9.09
C GLY A 63 4.31 -4.83 -8.97
N VAL A 64 4.64 -4.34 -7.76
CA VAL A 64 5.10 -2.96 -7.55
C VAL A 64 6.51 -2.79 -8.13
N PHE A 65 7.40 -3.76 -7.89
CA PHE A 65 8.73 -3.77 -8.48
C PHE A 65 8.65 -3.78 -10.00
N ASP A 66 7.84 -4.66 -10.59
CA ASP A 66 7.64 -4.79 -12.04
C ASP A 66 7.17 -3.48 -12.68
N PHE A 67 6.31 -2.75 -11.97
CA PHE A 67 5.86 -1.44 -12.42
C PHE A 67 7.02 -0.44 -12.48
N PHE A 68 7.83 -0.34 -11.40
CA PHE A 68 8.94 0.60 -11.30
C PHE A 68 10.17 0.20 -12.13
N SER A 69 10.42 -1.10 -12.31
CA SER A 69 11.46 -1.61 -13.20
C SER A 69 11.02 -1.59 -14.66
N SER A 70 9.73 -1.36 -14.92
CA SER A 70 9.15 -1.44 -16.27
C SER A 70 9.44 -2.77 -16.98
N GLY A 71 9.54 -3.86 -16.20
CA GLY A 71 9.86 -5.21 -16.69
C GLY A 71 11.35 -5.52 -16.80
N GLU A 72 12.24 -4.64 -16.35
CA GLU A 72 13.68 -4.90 -16.26
C GLU A 72 14.05 -5.58 -14.93
N ASP A 73 15.28 -6.09 -14.84
CA ASP A 73 15.81 -6.77 -13.65
C ASP A 73 16.06 -5.82 -12.45
N TYR A 74 16.15 -4.51 -12.72
CA TYR A 74 16.47 -3.48 -11.73
C TYR A 74 15.58 -2.25 -11.90
N ILE A 75 15.31 -1.55 -10.80
CA ILE A 75 14.81 -0.18 -10.86
C ILE A 75 16.02 0.75 -11.04
N SER A 76 16.10 1.38 -12.20
CA SER A 76 17.11 2.37 -12.56
C SER A 76 16.50 3.75 -12.68
N PHE A 77 17.34 4.77 -12.89
CA PHE A 77 16.88 6.13 -13.14
C PHE A 77 15.85 6.20 -14.28
N GLN A 78 16.10 5.47 -15.38
CA GLN A 78 15.24 5.52 -16.56
C GLN A 78 13.91 4.81 -16.32
N THR A 79 13.93 3.63 -15.68
CA THR A 79 12.71 2.86 -15.42
C THR A 79 11.83 3.58 -14.40
N LEU A 80 12.44 4.15 -13.35
CA LEU A 80 11.73 4.92 -12.32
C LEU A 80 11.12 6.20 -12.91
N LYS A 81 11.87 6.94 -13.73
CA LYS A 81 11.36 8.12 -14.44
C LYS A 81 10.17 7.78 -15.35
N LYS A 82 10.24 6.65 -16.06
CA LYS A 82 9.15 6.15 -16.90
C LYS A 82 7.91 5.79 -16.07
N ALA A 83 8.11 5.13 -14.93
CA ALA A 83 7.03 4.77 -14.01
C ALA A 83 6.36 6.02 -13.40
N ILE A 84 7.16 7.00 -12.94
CA ILE A 84 6.67 8.30 -12.43
C ILE A 84 5.83 9.03 -13.48
N SER A 85 6.29 9.04 -14.74
CA SER A 85 5.53 9.65 -15.84
C SER A 85 4.18 8.97 -16.08
N LYS A 86 4.08 7.64 -15.91
CA LYS A 86 2.80 6.91 -16.02
C LYS A 86 1.84 7.23 -14.88
N LEU A 87 2.36 7.62 -13.72
CA LEU A 87 1.58 8.03 -12.55
C LEU A 87 1.16 9.50 -12.60
N GLU A 88 1.49 10.21 -13.69
CA GLU A 88 1.23 11.64 -13.86
C GLU A 88 1.81 12.51 -12.72
N MET A 89 2.89 12.01 -12.09
CA MET A 89 3.59 12.71 -11.02
C MET A 89 4.69 13.60 -11.58
N SER A 90 4.83 14.80 -11.02
CA SER A 90 5.95 15.70 -11.32
C SER A 90 7.03 15.56 -10.24
N ILE A 91 8.05 14.76 -10.52
CA ILE A 91 9.24 14.60 -9.69
C ILE A 91 10.45 15.01 -10.53
N SER A 92 11.34 15.83 -9.97
CA SER A 92 12.52 16.31 -10.70
C SER A 92 13.52 15.17 -10.97
N ASN A 93 14.36 15.35 -11.98
CA ASN A 93 15.41 14.35 -12.26
C ASN A 93 16.40 14.27 -11.08
N GLU A 94 16.68 15.40 -10.43
CA GLU A 94 17.56 15.50 -9.28
C GLU A 94 17.00 14.68 -8.10
N ASP A 95 15.69 14.80 -7.85
CA ASP A 95 15.02 14.03 -6.79
C ASP A 95 15.04 12.53 -7.08
N ILE A 96 14.78 12.13 -8.34
CA ILE A 96 14.85 10.72 -8.75
C ILE A 96 16.26 10.16 -8.51
N ALA A 97 17.29 10.92 -8.87
CA ALA A 97 18.68 10.51 -8.66
C ALA A 97 19.01 10.39 -7.17
N MET A 98 18.56 11.35 -6.34
CA MET A 98 18.74 11.30 -4.88
C MET A 98 18.01 10.12 -4.25
N MET A 99 16.77 9.82 -4.68
CA MET A 99 16.01 8.66 -4.19
C MET A 99 16.76 7.37 -4.46
N LEU A 100 17.36 7.20 -5.64
CA LEU A 100 18.13 6.01 -5.97
C LEU A 100 19.44 5.95 -5.18
N ASP A 101 20.17 7.07 -5.03
CA ASP A 101 21.39 7.14 -4.22
C ASP A 101 21.15 6.76 -2.75
N MET A 102 19.97 7.11 -2.20
CA MET A 102 19.61 6.74 -0.84
C MET A 102 19.35 5.24 -0.66
N LEU A 103 18.98 4.53 -1.72
CA LEU A 103 18.61 3.11 -1.67
C LEU A 103 19.78 2.20 -2.03
N ASP A 104 20.56 2.58 -3.04
CA ASP A 104 21.71 1.84 -3.54
C ASP A 104 22.74 2.78 -4.17
N SER A 105 24.01 2.63 -3.80
CA SER A 105 25.09 3.50 -4.27
C SER A 105 25.42 3.35 -5.76
N ASN A 106 25.00 2.26 -6.40
CA ASN A 106 25.13 2.05 -7.84
C ASN A 106 23.88 2.54 -8.61
N LYS A 107 22.90 3.13 -7.92
CA LYS A 107 21.62 3.61 -8.47
C LYS A 107 20.81 2.52 -9.17
N GLN A 108 20.99 1.28 -8.75
CA GLN A 108 20.29 0.11 -9.28
C GLN A 108 19.66 -0.67 -8.14
N VAL A 109 18.34 -0.58 -8.00
CA VAL A 109 17.64 -1.30 -6.95
C VAL A 109 17.18 -2.65 -7.50
N SER A 110 17.79 -3.73 -7.02
CA SER A 110 17.38 -5.10 -7.37
C SER A 110 16.08 -5.48 -6.70
N ARG A 111 15.42 -6.53 -7.23
CA ARG A 111 14.19 -7.08 -6.62
C ARG A 111 14.41 -7.50 -5.18
N GLU A 112 15.51 -8.18 -4.89
CA GLU A 112 15.86 -8.62 -3.54
C GLU A 112 16.02 -7.45 -2.57
N LEU A 113 16.72 -6.38 -3.01
CA LEU A 113 16.89 -5.17 -2.22
C LEU A 113 15.54 -4.46 -2.01
N PHE A 114 14.74 -4.33 -3.05
CA PHE A 114 13.42 -3.71 -2.99
C PHE A 114 12.49 -4.44 -2.03
N SER A 115 12.38 -5.77 -2.15
CA SER A 115 11.57 -6.59 -1.25
C SER A 115 12.06 -6.55 0.19
N ARG A 116 13.37 -6.47 0.43
CA ARG A 116 13.90 -6.32 1.80
C ARG A 116 13.56 -4.96 2.43
N LEU A 117 13.50 -3.90 1.63
CA LEU A 117 13.24 -2.55 2.11
C LEU A 117 11.75 -2.22 2.26
N PHE A 118 10.90 -2.83 1.43
CA PHE A 118 9.50 -2.42 1.26
C PHE A 118 8.49 -3.58 1.37
N GLY A 119 8.93 -4.83 1.42
CA GLY A 119 8.09 -6.02 1.66
C GLY A 119 8.01 -6.38 3.14
#